data_AF-A0A8T3WFU1-F1
#
_entry.id   AF-A0A8T3WFU1-F1
#
_cell.length_a   1.000
_cell.length_b   1.000
_cell.length_c   1.000
_cell.angle_alpha   90.00
_cell.angle_beta   90.00
_cell.angle_gamma   90.00
#
_symmetry.space_group_name_H-M   'P 1'
#
loop_
_entity.id
_entity.type
_entity.pdbx_description
1 polymer ?
#
loop_
_entity_poly.entity_id
_entity_poly.type
_entity_poly.pdbx_seq_one_letter_code
_entity_poly.pdbx_strand_id
1 'polypeptide(L)' 'MENFSLQVEESLKLKLPKINIKDFSDIVFLGMGGSAAAGELFADYYNDKPVNVIKSYDIPKWLNKKSLVFV' A
#
# COMPACT_ATOMS: atom_id res chain seq x y z
N MET A 1 -4.35 -6.22 -21.30
CA MET A 1 -3.20 -6.52 -20.43
C MET A 1 -2.81 -7.96 -20.71
N GLU A 2 -1.70 -8.18 -21.39
CA GLU A 2 -1.23 -9.54 -21.70
C GLU A 2 -0.50 -10.13 -20.49
N ASN A 3 -0.59 -11.46 -20.29
CA ASN A 3 0.16 -12.21 -19.27
C ASN A 3 -0.09 -11.85 -17.79
N PHE A 4 -1.24 -11.26 -17.45
CA PHE A 4 -1.58 -10.88 -16.07
C PHE A 4 -1.38 -12.03 -15.06
N SER A 5 -1.84 -13.25 -15.38
CA SER A 5 -1.69 -14.41 -14.50
C SER A 5 -0.23 -14.77 -14.20
N LEU A 6 0.66 -14.64 -15.19
CA LEU A 6 2.10 -14.91 -15.00
C LEU A 6 2.74 -13.85 -14.13
N GLN A 7 2.38 -12.57 -14.32
CA GLN A 7 2.88 -11.47 -13.49
C GLN A 7 2.48 -11.63 -12.02
N VAL A 8 1.26 -12.09 -11.75
CA VAL A 8 0.82 -12.44 -10.40
C VAL A 8 1.67 -13.58 -9.82
N GLU A 9 1.89 -14.65 -10.59
CA GLU A 9 2.71 -15.78 -10.13
C GLU A 9 4.16 -15.37 -9.81
N GLU A 10 4.77 -14.53 -10.64
CA GLU A 10 6.11 -14.00 -10.40
C GLU A 10 6.16 -13.10 -9.16
N SER A 11 5.14 -12.26 -8.96
CA SER A 11 5.06 -11.39 -7.77
C SER A 11 5.01 -12.18 -6.46
N LEU A 12 4.34 -13.33 -6.44
CA LEU A 12 4.25 -14.21 -5.27
C LEU A 12 5.59 -14.89 -4.93
N LYS A 13 6.51 -14.98 -5.89
CA LYS A 13 7.85 -15.57 -5.68
C LYS A 13 8.84 -14.57 -5.08
N LEU A 14 8.48 -13.28 -4.99
CA LEU A 14 9.35 -12.25 -4.43
C LEU A 14 9.59 -12.49 -2.94
N LYS A 15 10.86 -12.47 -2.53
CA LYS A 15 11.27 -12.54 -1.13
C LYS A 15 11.28 -11.14 -0.53
N LEU A 16 10.15 -10.71 -0.03
CA LEU A 16 10.01 -9.41 0.62
C LEU A 16 10.37 -9.50 2.11
N PRO A 17 10.98 -8.45 2.68
CA PRO A 17 11.19 -8.38 4.12
C PRO A 17 9.84 -8.40 4.85
N LYS A 18 9.78 -9.09 5.98
CA LYS A 18 8.59 -9.07 6.83
C LYS A 18 8.52 -7.73 7.54
N ILE A 19 7.40 -7.04 7.38
CA ILE A 19 7.10 -5.79 8.10
C ILE A 19 6.22 -6.14 9.30
N ASN A 20 6.61 -5.74 10.49
CA ASN A 20 5.76 -5.86 11.67
C ASN A 20 4.76 -4.69 11.70
N ILE A 21 3.55 -4.94 11.18
CA ILE A 21 2.49 -3.93 11.07
C ILE A 21 2.09 -3.35 12.44
N LYS A 22 2.40 -4.02 13.57
CA LYS A 22 2.13 -3.50 14.92
C LYS A 22 2.96 -2.28 15.29
N ASP A 23 4.09 -2.04 14.63
CA ASP A 23 4.97 -0.91 14.95
C ASP A 23 4.44 0.44 14.43
N PHE A 24 3.40 0.40 13.60
CA PHE A 24 2.78 1.52 12.90
C PHE A 24 1.34 1.79 13.36
N SER A 25 0.91 3.04 13.33
CA SER A 25 -0.44 3.49 13.68
C SER A 25 -1.42 3.47 12.51
N ASP A 26 -0.93 3.68 11.30
CA ASP A 26 -1.71 3.77 10.07
C ASP A 26 -0.87 3.32 8.86
N ILE A 27 -1.58 3.03 7.77
CA ILE A 27 -1.01 2.70 6.47
C ILE A 27 -1.44 3.78 5.48
N VAL A 28 -0.51 4.26 4.66
CA VAL A 28 -0.77 5.34 3.71
C VAL A 28 -0.21 4.98 2.35
N PHE A 29 -1.09 5.00 1.34
CA PHE A 29 -0.73 4.83 -0.06
C PHE A 29 -0.69 6.20 -0.72
N LEU A 30 0.46 6.58 -1.27
CA LEU A 30 0.63 7.75 -2.14
C LEU A 30 0.76 7.25 -3.57
N GLY A 31 -0.11 7.68 -4.48
CA GLY A 31 -0.03 7.20 -5.85
C GLY A 31 -1.14 7.75 -6.73
N MET A 32 -1.00 7.62 -8.04
CA MET A 32 -2.00 8.07 -9.00
C MET A 32 -2.43 6.93 -9.92
N GLY A 33 -3.72 6.88 -10.25
CA GLY A 33 -4.27 5.87 -11.15
C GLY A 33 -4.17 4.44 -10.58
N GLY A 34 -3.50 3.54 -11.29
CA GLY A 34 -3.42 2.12 -10.91
C GLY A 34 -2.76 1.86 -9.55
N SER A 35 -1.79 2.69 -9.13
CA SER A 35 -1.17 2.56 -7.81
C SER A 35 -2.10 3.01 -6.68
N ALA A 36 -2.94 4.03 -6.93
CA ALA A 36 -4.00 4.39 -5.99
C ALA A 36 -5.07 3.30 -5.91
N ALA A 37 -5.44 2.69 -7.05
CA ALA A 37 -6.44 1.62 -7.10
C ALA A 37 -6.02 0.38 -6.27
N ALA A 38 -4.73 0.02 -6.26
CA ALA A 38 -4.23 -1.04 -5.39
C ALA A 38 -4.37 -0.70 -3.89
N GLY A 39 -4.13 0.57 -3.52
CA GLY A 39 -4.37 1.06 -2.16
C GLY A 39 -5.85 1.05 -1.77
N GLU A 40 -6.74 1.41 -2.69
CA GLU A 40 -8.21 1.36 -2.49
C GLU A 40 -8.68 -0.08 -2.23
N LEU A 41 -8.23 -1.04 -3.05
CA LEU A 41 -8.52 -2.46 -2.84
C LEU A 41 -8.00 -2.95 -1.49
N PHE A 42 -6.81 -2.51 -1.07
CA PHE A 42 -6.26 -2.87 0.23
C PHE A 42 -7.05 -2.25 1.39
N ALA A 43 -7.50 -1.00 1.24
CA ALA A 43 -8.33 -0.32 2.24
C ALA A 43 -9.68 -1.03 2.45
N ASP A 44 -10.28 -1.58 1.40
CA ASP A 44 -11.52 -2.35 1.49
C ASP A 44 -11.33 -3.69 2.22
N TYR A 45 -10.16 -4.32 2.05
CA TYR A 45 -9.85 -5.63 2.61
C TYR A 45 -9.36 -5.56 4.07
N TYR A 46 -8.50 -4.59 4.38
CA TYR A 46 -7.77 -4.52 5.65
C TYR A 46 -8.43 -3.55 6.64
N ASN A 47 -8.89 -4.08 7.78
CA ASN A 47 -9.68 -3.32 8.75
C ASN A 47 -9.01 -3.11 10.12
N ASP A 48 -7.82 -3.68 10.36
CA ASP A 48 -7.20 -3.63 11.69
C ASP A 48 -6.61 -2.25 12.02
N LYS A 49 -6.23 -1.46 11.02
CA LYS A 49 -5.70 -0.09 11.18
C LYS A 49 -6.22 0.83 10.07
N PRO A 50 -6.26 2.15 10.30
CA PRO A 50 -6.61 3.11 9.26
C PRO A 50 -5.71 2.97 8.03
N VAL A 51 -6.34 2.84 6.86
CA VAL A 51 -5.69 2.89 5.56
C VAL A 51 -6.12 4.18 4.87
N ASN A 52 -5.17 5.02 4.48
CA ASN A 52 -5.42 6.25 3.75
C ASN A 52 -4.84 6.13 2.34
N VAL A 53 -5.66 6.40 1.32
CA VAL A 53 -5.21 6.43 -0.07
C VAL A 53 -5.25 7.86 -0.58
N ILE A 54 -4.10 8.37 -0.99
CA ILE A 54 -3.94 9.75 -1.41
C ILE A 54 -3.55 9.76 -2.88
N LYS A 55 -4.42 10.37 -3.69
CA LYS A 55 -4.24 10.48 -5.14
C LYS A 55 -3.27 11.60 -5.52
N SER A 56 -2.13 11.63 -4.86
CA SER A 56 -1.00 12.56 -5.06
C SER A 56 0.27 11.91 -4.51
N TYR A 57 1.43 12.45 -4.89
CA TYR A 57 2.73 12.12 -4.30
C TYR A 57 3.14 13.10 -3.17
N ASP A 58 2.32 14.12 -2.91
CA ASP A 58 2.57 15.06 -1.81
C ASP A 58 2.42 14.34 -0.46
N ILE A 59 3.47 14.40 0.34
CA ILE A 59 3.49 13.83 1.69
C ILE A 59 2.64 14.71 2.62
N PRO A 60 1.53 14.20 3.19
CA PRO A 60 0.71 14.98 4.09
C PRO A 60 1.44 15.40 5.36
N LYS A 61 1.14 16.61 5.82
CA LYS A 61 1.76 17.19 7.03
C LYS A 61 1.48 16.41 8.33
N TRP A 62 0.43 15.60 8.35
CA TRP A 62 0.04 14.81 9.52
C TRP A 62 0.79 13.46 9.62
N LEU A 63 1.50 13.04 8.57
CA LEU A 63 2.31 11.83 8.63
C LEU A 63 3.41 11.97 9.68
N ASN A 64 3.70 10.86 10.35
CA ASN A 64 4.73 10.80 11.37
C ASN A 64 5.51 9.48 11.28
N LYS A 65 6.47 9.28 12.17
CA LYS A 65 7.35 8.09 12.17
C LYS A 65 6.61 6.76 12.42
N LYS A 66 5.33 6.81 12.82
CA LYS A 66 4.45 5.66 13.00
C LYS A 66 3.55 5.40 11.79
N SER A 67 3.65 6.16 10.71
CA SER A 67 2.94 5.88 9.45
C SER A 67 3.75 4.95 8.55
N LEU A 68 3.15 3.86 8.08
CA LEU A 68 3.73 3.01 7.04
C LEU A 68 3.31 3.52 5.66
N VAL A 69 4.25 4.03 4.87
CA VAL A 69 3.97 4.69 3.60
C VAL A 69 4.40 3.81 2.41
N PHE A 70 3.49 3.59 1.47
CA PHE A 70 3.73 2.99 0.15
C PHE A 70 3.65 4.09 -0.92
N VAL A 71 4.60 4.12 -1.86
CA VAL A 71 4.74 5.13 -2.91
C VAL A 71 4.89 4.45 -4.27
#